data_AF-A0A6G7YEI8-F1
#
_entry.id   AF-A0A6G7YEI8-F1
#
_cell.length_a   1.000
_cell.length_b   1.000
_cell.length_c   1.000
_cell.angle_alpha   90.00
_cell.angle_beta   90.00
_cell.angle_gamma   90.00
#
_symmetry.space_group_name_H-M   'P 1'
#
loop_
_entity.id
_entity.type
_entity.pdbx_description
1 polymer ?
#
loop_
_entity_poly.entity_id
_entity_poly.type
_entity_poly.pdbx_seq_one_letter_code
_entity_poly.pdbx_strand_id
1 'polypeptide(L)'
;MRTRLAKRHENEGGFTLIELLIVIVVLGVLAGIVVFGVGTFRQDAVTAAKGADCKTVSVAAEAFAAKSPTGAYPANVQKLVDDKYIKSVPTSMTGATAIDADGKAAGC
;
A
#
# COMPACT_ATOMS: atom_id res chain seq x y z
N MET A 1 39.66 60.48 2.89
CA MET A 1 39.20 59.07 2.91
C MET A 1 37.68 59.04 2.78
N ARG A 2 37.16 59.02 1.53
CA ARG A 2 35.72 58.99 1.26
C ARG A 2 35.30 57.53 1.09
N THR A 3 34.88 56.89 2.18
CA THR A 3 34.34 55.54 2.19
C THR A 3 32.97 55.56 1.51
N ARG A 4 32.91 55.06 0.27
CA ARG A 4 31.65 54.82 -0.45
C ARG A 4 30.96 53.62 0.22
N LEU A 5 29.98 53.90 1.08
CA LEU A 5 28.99 52.93 1.53
C LEU A 5 28.10 52.59 0.33
N ALA A 6 28.43 51.52 -0.38
CA ALA A 6 27.55 50.94 -1.39
C ALA A 6 26.33 50.37 -0.67
N LYS A 7 25.25 51.15 -0.66
CA LYS A 7 23.93 50.73 -0.18
C LYS A 7 23.43 49.62 -1.11
N ARG A 8 23.64 48.37 -0.70
CA ARG A 8 22.92 47.24 -1.28
C ARG A 8 21.45 47.45 -0.90
N HIS A 9 20.63 47.87 -1.85
CA HIS A 9 19.22 47.54 -1.79
C HIS A 9 19.19 46.02 -1.92
N GLU A 10 19.15 45.34 -0.77
CA GLU A 10 18.76 43.95 -0.73
C GLU A 10 17.39 43.87 -1.41
N ASN A 11 17.29 43.03 -2.44
CA ASN A 11 16.07 42.76 -3.17
C ASN A 11 15.06 42.10 -2.21
N GLU A 12 14.47 42.88 -1.32
CA GLU A 12 13.24 42.54 -0.62
C GLU A 12 12.09 42.62 -1.64
N GLY A 13 12.16 41.76 -2.65
CA GLY A 13 11.09 41.50 -3.59
C GLY A 13 9.95 40.84 -2.83
N GLY A 14 9.11 41.66 -2.20
CA GLY A 14 7.96 41.22 -1.44
C GLY A 14 7.02 40.38 -2.29
N PHE A 15 6.63 39.24 -1.73
CA PHE A 15 5.55 38.37 -2.20
C PHE A 15 4.35 39.23 -2.64
N THR A 16 3.98 39.18 -3.90
CA THR A 16 2.81 39.93 -4.36
C THR A 16 1.54 39.23 -3.89
N LEU A 17 0.49 40.00 -3.54
CA LEU A 17 -0.80 39.40 -3.17
C LEU A 17 -1.36 38.52 -4.30
N ILE A 18 -1.05 38.88 -5.55
CA ILE A 18 -1.45 38.09 -6.73
C ILE A 18 -0.69 36.77 -6.83
N GLU A 19 0.60 36.71 -6.44
CA GLU A 19 1.34 35.45 -6.33
C GLU A 19 0.71 34.50 -5.32
N LEU A 20 0.35 35.02 -4.15
CA LEU A 20 -0.25 34.17 -3.12
C LEU A 20 -1.66 33.71 -3.54
N LEU A 21 -2.42 34.58 -4.22
CA LEU A 21 -3.75 34.26 -4.75
C LEU A 21 -3.70 33.15 -5.82
N ILE A 22 -2.79 33.24 -6.80
CA ILE A 22 -2.71 32.20 -7.84
C ILE A 22 -2.26 30.87 -7.25
N VAL A 23 -1.36 30.87 -6.26
CA VAL A 23 -0.89 29.65 -5.59
C VAL A 23 -2.03 28.93 -4.88
N ILE A 24 -2.85 29.63 -4.09
CA ILE A 24 -3.98 28.97 -3.41
C ILE A 24 -5.04 28.47 -4.38
N VAL A 25 -5.23 29.16 -5.53
CA VAL A 25 -6.13 28.70 -6.59
C VAL A 25 -5.61 27.40 -7.20
N VAL A 26 -4.32 27.35 -7.57
CA VAL A 26 -3.71 26.14 -8.13
C VAL A 26 -3.73 25.00 -7.10
N LEU A 27 -3.36 25.25 -5.85
CA LEU A 27 -3.41 24.26 -4.78
C LEU A 27 -4.85 23.77 -4.53
N GLY A 28 -5.86 24.65 -4.63
CA GLY A 28 -7.27 24.28 -4.51
C GLY A 28 -7.72 23.31 -5.60
N VAL A 29 -7.36 23.58 -6.86
CA VAL A 29 -7.67 22.69 -8.00
C VAL A 29 -6.95 21.35 -7.86
N LEU A 30 -5.65 21.36 -7.56
CA LEU A 30 -4.85 20.14 -7.39
C LEU A 30 -5.36 19.30 -6.22
N ALA A 31 -5.67 19.93 -5.08
CA ALA A 31 -6.21 19.23 -3.91
C ALA A 31 -7.56 18.56 -4.23
N GLY A 32 -8.43 19.23 -4.98
CA GLY A 32 -9.71 18.67 -5.42
C GLY A 32 -9.56 17.38 -6.22
N ILE A 33 -8.65 17.35 -7.21
CA ILE A 33 -8.42 16.16 -8.06
C ILE A 33 -7.82 15.00 -7.24
N VAL A 34 -6.87 15.30 -6.36
CA VAL A 34 -6.16 14.29 -5.55
C VAL A 34 -7.12 13.54 -4.63
N VAL A 35 -8.09 14.21 -4.01
CA VAL A 35 -9.05 13.57 -3.10
C VAL A 35 -9.84 12.46 -3.80
N PHE A 36 -10.32 12.70 -5.02
CA PHE A 36 -11.07 11.69 -5.79
C PHE A 36 -10.15 10.57 -6.32
N GLY A 37 -8.93 10.90 -6.77
CA GLY A 37 -8.01 9.89 -7.30
C GLY A 37 -7.47 8.94 -6.24
N VAL A 38 -7.12 9.42 -5.04
CA VAL A 38 -6.47 8.60 -4.02
C VAL A 38 -7.37 7.48 -3.49
N GLY A 39 -8.69 7.67 -3.47
CA GLY A 39 -9.64 6.64 -3.05
C GLY A 39 -9.58 5.39 -3.95
N THR A 40 -9.61 5.57 -5.26
CA THR A 40 -9.58 4.46 -6.23
C THR A 40 -8.22 3.77 -6.23
N PHE A 41 -7.12 4.54 -6.24
CA PHE A 41 -5.76 3.97 -6.17
C PHE A 41 -5.54 3.11 -4.93
N ARG A 42 -6.08 3.52 -3.77
CA ARG A 42 -6.00 2.71 -2.54
C ARG A 42 -6.79 1.41 -2.67
N GLN A 43 -8.00 1.46 -3.22
CA GLN A 43 -8.83 0.27 -3.40
C GLN A 43 -8.18 -0.73 -4.37
N ASP A 44 -7.59 -0.24 -5.46
CA ASP A 44 -6.86 -1.07 -6.43
C ASP A 44 -5.63 -1.71 -5.78
N ALA A 45 -4.86 -0.94 -5.00
CA ALA A 45 -3.71 -1.45 -4.26
C ALA A 45 -4.08 -2.53 -3.24
N VAL A 46 -5.18 -2.34 -2.49
CA VAL A 46 -5.69 -3.35 -1.54
C VAL A 46 -6.14 -4.61 -2.29
N THR A 47 -6.82 -4.47 -3.42
CA THR A 47 -7.29 -5.62 -4.21
C THR A 47 -6.13 -6.40 -4.82
N ALA A 48 -5.11 -5.69 -5.34
CA ALA A 48 -3.89 -6.31 -5.84
C ALA A 48 -3.10 -7.02 -4.73
N ALA A 49 -2.99 -6.41 -3.54
CA ALA A 49 -2.36 -7.03 -2.38
C ALA A 49 -3.10 -8.30 -1.93
N LYS A 50 -4.44 -8.26 -1.85
CA LYS A 50 -5.26 -9.45 -1.57
C LYS A 50 -5.02 -10.56 -2.58
N GLY A 51 -4.99 -10.24 -3.88
CA GLY A 51 -4.71 -11.21 -4.93
C GLY A 51 -3.31 -11.83 -4.83
N ALA A 52 -2.31 -11.06 -4.40
CA ALA A 52 -0.97 -11.57 -4.13
C ALA A 52 -0.96 -12.51 -2.91
N ASP A 53 -1.60 -12.11 -1.82
CA ASP A 53 -1.73 -12.92 -0.60
C ASP A 53 -2.40 -14.26 -0.89
N CYS A 54 -3.49 -14.25 -1.65
CA CYS A 54 -4.19 -15.46 -2.11
C CYS A 54 -3.27 -16.42 -2.86
N LYS A 55 -2.44 -15.90 -3.77
CA LYS A 55 -1.46 -16.72 -4.50
C LYS A 55 -0.38 -17.27 -3.58
N THR A 56 0.14 -16.46 -2.66
CA THR A 56 1.14 -16.92 -1.69
C THR A 56 0.59 -18.05 -0.81
N VAL A 57 -0.64 -17.91 -0.32
CA VAL A 57 -1.28 -18.96 0.49
C VAL A 57 -1.58 -20.20 -0.32
N SER A 58 -2.07 -20.07 -1.55
CA SER A 58 -2.31 -21.21 -2.43
C SER A 58 -1.02 -21.98 -2.72
N VAL A 59 0.07 -21.30 -3.09
CA VAL A 59 1.38 -21.96 -3.29
C VAL A 59 1.89 -22.65 -2.03
N ALA A 60 1.66 -22.05 -0.85
CA ALA A 60 2.02 -22.67 0.41
C ALA A 60 1.14 -23.89 0.75
N ALA A 61 -0.15 -23.85 0.44
CA ALA A 61 -1.08 -24.96 0.59
C ALA A 61 -0.71 -26.13 -0.33
N GLU A 62 -0.33 -25.86 -1.58
CA GLU A 62 0.21 -26.85 -2.52
C GLU A 62 1.49 -27.49 -1.97
N ALA A 63 2.42 -26.69 -1.45
CA ALA A 63 3.64 -27.19 -0.83
C ALA A 63 3.37 -28.04 0.43
N PHE A 64 2.32 -27.71 1.18
CA PHE A 64 1.84 -28.51 2.31
C PHE A 64 1.30 -29.85 1.82
N ALA A 65 0.37 -29.84 0.88
CA ALA A 65 -0.25 -31.04 0.32
C ALA A 65 0.80 -31.98 -0.31
N ALA A 66 1.78 -31.44 -1.03
CA ALA A 66 2.87 -32.22 -1.64
C ALA A 66 3.76 -32.97 -0.63
N LYS A 67 3.85 -32.48 0.62
CA LYS A 67 4.60 -33.16 1.70
C LYS A 67 3.68 -33.96 2.64
N SER A 68 2.37 -33.81 2.51
CA SER A 68 1.40 -34.53 3.32
C SER A 68 1.27 -35.97 2.83
N PRO A 69 1.36 -36.98 3.71
CA PRO A 69 1.19 -38.39 3.32
C PRO A 69 -0.16 -38.69 2.66
N THR A 70 -1.19 -37.88 2.97
CA THR A 70 -2.55 -38.02 2.44
C THR A 70 -2.83 -37.13 1.25
N GLY A 71 -1.90 -36.23 0.87
CA GLY A 71 -2.14 -35.20 -0.14
C GLY A 71 -3.17 -34.14 0.28
N ALA A 72 -3.63 -34.14 1.54
CA ALA A 72 -4.64 -33.20 2.02
C ALA A 72 -4.06 -31.80 2.23
N TYR A 73 -4.87 -30.78 1.91
CA TYR A 73 -4.59 -29.39 2.21
C TYR A 73 -4.72 -29.10 3.71
N PRO A 74 -4.07 -28.03 4.21
CA PRO A 74 -4.24 -27.61 5.60
C PRO A 74 -5.66 -27.10 5.85
N ALA A 75 -6.17 -27.22 7.07
CA ALA A 75 -7.54 -26.76 7.39
C ALA A 75 -7.70 -25.23 7.33
N ASN A 76 -6.62 -24.48 7.60
CA ASN A 76 -6.63 -23.02 7.65
C ASN A 76 -5.23 -22.44 7.43
N VAL A 77 -5.18 -21.12 7.24
CA VAL A 77 -3.93 -20.37 7.01
C VAL A 77 -2.97 -20.45 8.20
N GLN A 78 -3.48 -20.54 9.43
CA GLN A 78 -2.61 -20.65 10.62
C GLN A 78 -1.72 -21.89 10.58
N LYS A 79 -2.25 -23.02 10.09
CA LYS A 79 -1.49 -24.26 9.94
C LYS A 79 -0.25 -24.05 9.04
N LEU A 80 -0.35 -23.23 8.00
CA LEU A 80 0.77 -22.90 7.11
C LEU A 80 1.86 -22.08 7.81
N VAL A 81 1.49 -21.27 8.80
CA VAL A 81 2.45 -20.53 9.64
C VAL A 81 3.13 -21.47 10.62
N ASP A 82 2.34 -22.29 11.32
CA ASP A 82 2.84 -23.20 12.35
C ASP A 82 3.84 -24.22 11.76
N ASP A 83 3.55 -24.70 10.55
CA ASP A 83 4.41 -25.61 9.79
C ASP A 83 5.46 -24.90 8.94
N LYS A 84 5.55 -23.57 9.04
CA LYS A 84 6.61 -22.73 8.43
C LYS A 84 6.63 -22.74 6.90
N TYR A 85 5.48 -22.93 6.27
CA TYR A 85 5.31 -22.72 4.82
C TYR A 85 5.21 -21.22 4.48
N ILE A 86 4.68 -20.42 5.40
CA ILE A 86 4.66 -18.96 5.34
C ILE A 86 5.14 -18.37 6.66
N LYS A 87 5.68 -17.15 6.65
CA LYS A 87 6.27 -16.51 7.85
C LYS A 87 5.23 -15.95 8.82
N SER A 88 4.08 -15.55 8.30
CA SER A 88 2.99 -14.94 9.07
C SER A 88 1.71 -15.02 8.26
N VAL A 89 0.57 -14.91 8.94
CA VAL A 89 -0.72 -14.74 8.27
C VAL A 89 -0.72 -13.40 7.52
N PRO A 90 -1.09 -13.35 6.23
CA PRO A 90 -1.25 -12.10 5.51
C PRO A 90 -2.32 -11.21 6.15
N THR A 91 -2.11 -9.89 6.18
CA THR A 91 -3.00 -8.95 6.87
C THR A 91 -4.37 -8.80 6.20
N SER A 92 -4.52 -9.27 4.96
CA SER A 92 -5.79 -9.34 4.26
C SER A 92 -6.76 -10.41 4.76
N MET A 93 -6.28 -11.33 5.61
CA MET A 93 -7.01 -12.50 6.10
C MET A 93 -6.65 -12.80 7.56
N THR A 94 -7.26 -13.83 8.14
CA THR A 94 -7.02 -14.24 9.53
C THR A 94 -6.43 -15.64 9.56
N GLY A 95 -5.75 -16.02 10.64
CA GLY A 95 -5.23 -17.39 10.77
C GLY A 95 -6.33 -18.45 10.71
N ALA A 96 -7.55 -18.09 11.13
CA ALA A 96 -8.73 -18.94 11.06
C ALA A 96 -9.36 -19.03 9.65
N THR A 97 -8.88 -18.26 8.67
CA THR A 97 -9.37 -18.36 7.30
C THR A 97 -9.18 -19.77 6.78
N ALA A 98 -10.29 -20.42 6.44
CA ALA A 98 -10.30 -21.81 5.98
C ALA A 98 -9.61 -21.93 4.62
N ILE A 99 -8.95 -23.06 4.40
CA ILE A 99 -8.45 -23.46 3.09
C ILE A 99 -9.34 -24.61 2.60
N ASP A 100 -9.83 -24.49 1.37
CA ASP A 100 -10.74 -25.47 0.76
C ASP A 100 -10.00 -26.70 0.21
N ALA A 101 -10.76 -27.61 -0.38
CA ALA A 101 -10.23 -28.85 -0.96
C ALA A 101 -9.39 -28.62 -2.22
N ASP A 102 -9.38 -27.41 -2.77
CA ASP A 102 -8.57 -26.99 -3.93
C ASP A 102 -7.34 -26.18 -3.49
N GLY A 103 -7.05 -26.09 -2.18
CA GLY A 103 -5.91 -25.36 -1.66
C GLY A 103 -6.07 -23.84 -1.68
N LYS A 104 -7.30 -23.32 -1.82
CA LYS A 104 -7.58 -21.88 -1.82
C LYS A 104 -8.10 -21.42 -0.47
N ALA A 105 -7.61 -20.26 -0.03
CA ALA A 105 -8.11 -19.62 1.19
C ALA A 105 -9.47 -18.94 0.94
N ALA A 106 -10.39 -18.99 1.90
CA ALA A 106 -11.70 -18.37 1.77
C ALA A 106 -11.61 -16.85 1.52
N GLY A 107 -12.31 -16.37 0.49
CA GLY A 107 -12.24 -14.97 0.04
C GLY A 107 -11.16 -14.73 -1.03
N CYS A 108 -10.40 -15.77 -1.35
CA CYS A 108 -9.80 -16.04 -2.65
C CYS A 108 -10.71 -17.02 -3.43
#